data_AF-A0A535QIW6-F1
#
_entry.id   AF-A0A535QIW6-F1
#
_cell.length_a   1.000
_cell.length_b   1.000
_cell.length_c   1.000
_cell.angle_alpha   90.00
_cell.angle_beta   90.00
_cell.angle_gamma   90.00
#
_symmetry.space_group_name_H-M   'P 1'
#
loop_
_entity.id
_entity.type
_entity.pdbx_description
1 polymer ?
#
loop_
_entity_poly.entity_id
_entity_poly.type
_entity_poly.pdbx_seq_one_letter_code
_entity_poly.pdbx_strand_id
1 'polypeptide(L)'
;MDDRKLSRRQLLKAAGALGVAAAALDPIKAFADDDEGSGRVSWDIINVVADATKPNGLCIVKGGSASATATNGPHKAEGRITVTGHGTFPNADKCSKNVTGGGTWSIVDSSDDPRCFSGSGNYHVTELLSWRPAVGTLPIGDCTGEAGTPSSGLAVLRVLYSNGRRGTLTVSCHLPANAPACMFEGITASMEHEDFWQNEAADANPLVPGNRTVFHIRRNGESDD
;
A
#
# COMPACT_ATOMS: atom_id res chain seq x y z
N MET A 1 42.62 -7.99 21.59
CA MET A 1 41.57 -8.24 22.59
C MET A 1 40.62 -7.07 22.51
N ASP A 2 39.33 -7.39 22.33
CA ASP A 2 38.37 -6.59 21.56
C ASP A 2 37.90 -5.30 22.22
N ASP A 3 37.82 -4.25 21.39
CA ASP A 3 37.02 -3.05 21.58
C ASP A 3 35.52 -3.41 21.52
N ARG A 4 34.90 -3.61 22.69
CA ARG A 4 33.43 -3.67 22.78
C ARG A 4 32.85 -2.26 22.80
N LYS A 5 32.63 -1.71 21.61
CA LYS A 5 31.74 -0.56 21.37
C LYS A 5 30.36 -0.88 21.93
N LEU A 6 29.91 -0.08 22.90
CA LEU A 6 28.58 -0.16 23.50
C LEU A 6 27.52 0.11 22.41
N SER A 7 26.66 -0.88 22.18
CA SER A 7 25.55 -0.83 21.22
C SER A 7 24.43 0.05 21.76
N ARG A 8 23.84 0.89 20.88
CA ARG A 8 22.74 1.87 21.13
C ARG A 8 21.44 1.28 21.73
N ARG A 9 21.41 -0.01 22.07
CA ARG A 9 20.26 -0.73 22.63
C ARG A 9 20.16 -0.71 24.16
N GLN A 10 21.02 0.02 24.87
CA GLN A 10 20.98 0.13 26.35
C GLN A 10 20.48 1.47 26.91
N LEU A 11 19.96 2.39 26.08
CA LEU A 11 19.48 3.71 26.54
C LEU A 11 17.96 3.83 26.75
N LEU A 12 17.19 2.73 26.69
CA LEU A 12 15.73 2.75 26.88
C LEU A 12 15.29 1.71 27.91
N LYS A 13 15.69 1.90 29.18
CA LYS A 13 15.09 1.23 30.33
C LYS A 13 15.16 2.13 31.56
N ALA A 14 14.17 3.00 31.75
CA ALA A 14 13.77 3.50 33.07
C ALA A 14 12.44 4.30 32.99
N ALA A 15 11.65 4.17 34.06
CA ALA A 15 10.34 4.76 34.36
C ALA A 15 9.14 4.09 33.64
N GLY A 16 8.16 3.50 34.32
CA GLY A 16 7.88 3.37 35.75
C GLY A 16 6.69 2.43 35.96
N ALA A 17 6.67 1.71 37.07
CA ALA A 17 5.62 0.76 37.43
C ALA A 17 4.59 1.45 38.34
N LEU A 18 3.31 1.42 37.95
CA LEU A 18 2.16 1.46 38.85
C LEU A 18 1.05 0.61 38.23
N GLY A 19 0.57 -0.37 39.00
CA GLY A 19 -0.26 -1.47 38.50
C GLY A 19 -1.73 -1.14 38.32
N VAL A 20 -2.34 -1.83 37.35
CA VAL A 20 -3.76 -2.18 37.31
C VAL A 20 -3.87 -3.59 36.70
N ALA A 21 -4.82 -4.36 37.22
CA ALA A 21 -5.07 -5.77 36.98
C ALA A 21 -5.16 -6.19 35.50
N ALA A 22 -4.88 -7.48 35.29
CA ALA A 22 -4.97 -8.18 34.02
C ALA A 22 -6.30 -7.96 33.29
N ALA A 23 -6.22 -7.29 32.15
CA ALA A 23 -7.05 -7.58 31.00
C ALA A 23 -6.08 -7.92 29.87
N ALA A 24 -6.18 -9.13 29.31
CA ALA A 24 -5.55 -9.45 28.05
C ALA A 24 -6.12 -8.47 27.00
N LEU A 25 -5.38 -7.40 26.73
CA LEU A 25 -5.72 -6.46 25.68
C LEU A 25 -5.36 -7.15 24.37
N ASP A 26 -6.32 -7.88 23.80
CA ASP A 26 -6.38 -8.08 22.36
C ASP A 26 -6.36 -6.68 21.72
N PRO A 27 -5.30 -6.29 20.99
CA PRO A 27 -5.27 -5.01 20.30
C PRO A 27 -6.27 -4.95 19.12
N ILE A 28 -7.14 -5.94 18.97
CA ILE A 28 -8.16 -6.07 17.92
C ILE A 28 -9.43 -5.27 18.24
N LYS A 29 -9.63 -4.79 19.47
CA LYS A 29 -10.90 -4.16 19.92
C LYS A 29 -11.13 -2.68 19.52
N ALA A 30 -10.51 -2.18 18.45
CA ALA A 30 -10.81 -0.85 17.91
C ALA A 30 -11.31 -0.82 16.45
N PHE A 31 -11.58 -1.98 15.85
CA PHE A 31 -12.27 -2.08 14.54
C PHE A 31 -13.51 -2.99 14.60
N ALA A 32 -14.15 -3.09 15.77
CA ALA A 32 -15.48 -3.67 15.87
C ALA A 32 -16.47 -2.51 16.04
N ASP A 33 -16.81 -1.88 14.92
CA ASP A 33 -18.12 -1.27 14.78
C ASP A 33 -18.71 -1.79 13.48
N ASP A 34 -19.94 -2.27 13.56
CA ASP A 34 -20.69 -3.02 12.54
C ASP A 34 -21.12 -2.11 11.37
N ASP A 35 -20.16 -1.41 10.78
CA ASP A 35 -20.37 -0.49 9.65
C ASP A 35 -19.71 -1.02 8.37
N GLU A 36 -19.96 -2.31 8.09
CA GLU A 36 -19.78 -2.85 6.74
C GLU A 36 -20.79 -2.18 5.78
N GLY A 37 -20.54 -0.93 5.39
CA GLY A 37 -21.37 -0.28 4.37
C GLY A 37 -21.38 1.23 4.32
N SER A 38 -20.94 1.97 5.34
CA SER A 38 -21.02 3.44 5.30
C SER A 38 -19.71 4.14 4.90
N GLY A 39 -19.33 4.02 3.63
CA GLY A 39 -18.23 4.83 3.11
C GLY A 39 -17.59 4.36 1.82
N ARG A 40 -16.59 5.13 1.39
CA ARG A 40 -15.70 4.79 0.27
C ARG A 40 -14.26 4.85 0.73
N VAL A 41 -13.46 3.98 0.12
CA VAL A 41 -12.01 4.03 0.23
C VAL A 41 -11.47 4.49 -1.12
N SER A 42 -10.68 5.56 -1.11
CA SER A 42 -9.80 5.90 -2.23
C SER A 42 -8.45 5.23 -2.03
N TRP A 43 -7.83 4.80 -3.11
CA TRP A 43 -6.46 4.28 -3.11
C TRP A 43 -5.66 4.99 -4.19
N ASP A 44 -4.39 5.27 -3.93
CA ASP A 44 -3.49 5.93 -4.88
C ASP A 44 -2.06 5.38 -4.74
N ILE A 45 -1.36 5.28 -5.86
CA ILE A 45 0.09 5.09 -5.89
C ILE A 45 0.72 6.48 -6.00
N ILE A 46 1.40 6.91 -4.95
CA ILE A 46 1.78 8.30 -4.73
C ILE A 46 3.27 8.59 -4.96
N ASN A 47 3.60 9.87 -5.06
CA ASN A 47 4.95 10.40 -4.86
C ASN A 47 4.99 11.23 -3.58
N VAL A 48 6.20 11.41 -3.04
CA VAL A 48 6.46 12.43 -2.01
C VAL A 48 7.25 13.56 -2.64
N VAL A 49 6.80 14.79 -2.41
CA VAL A 49 7.45 16.02 -2.90
C VAL A 49 7.86 16.90 -1.74
N ALA A 50 8.89 17.73 -1.97
CA ALA A 50 9.26 18.77 -1.03
C ALA A 50 8.22 19.91 -1.10
N ASP A 51 7.68 20.27 0.07
CA ASP A 51 6.78 21.41 0.23
C ASP A 51 7.03 22.03 1.61
N ALA A 52 7.73 23.16 1.61
CA ALA A 52 8.11 23.88 2.83
C ALA A 52 6.91 24.43 3.63
N THR A 53 5.71 24.43 3.04
CA THR A 53 4.48 24.87 3.73
C THR A 53 3.82 23.76 4.56
N LYS A 54 4.30 22.52 4.43
CA LYS A 54 3.71 21.33 5.05
C LYS A 54 4.53 20.83 6.25
N PRO A 55 3.91 20.05 7.16
CA PRO A 55 4.64 19.38 8.24
C PRO A 55 5.83 18.60 7.70
N ASN A 56 6.98 18.77 8.36
CA ASN A 56 8.26 18.16 7.98
C ASN A 56 8.76 18.51 6.56
N GLY A 57 8.21 19.56 5.92
CA GLY A 57 8.64 20.04 4.61
C GLY A 57 8.30 19.09 3.45
N LEU A 58 7.37 18.15 3.65
CA LEU A 58 7.03 17.11 2.69
C LEU A 58 5.51 17.02 2.49
N CYS A 59 5.12 16.64 1.28
CA CYS A 59 3.72 16.35 0.94
C CYS A 59 3.60 15.10 0.06
N ILE A 60 2.56 14.30 0.27
CA ILE A 60 2.18 13.25 -0.68
C ILE A 60 1.34 13.82 -1.81
N VAL A 61 1.59 13.37 -3.04
CA VAL A 61 0.84 13.75 -4.25
C VAL A 61 0.54 12.52 -5.09
N LYS A 62 -0.51 12.59 -5.90
CA LYS A 62 -0.87 11.53 -6.85
C LYS A 62 0.19 11.31 -7.93
N GLY A 63 0.05 10.20 -8.66
CA GLY A 63 0.79 9.97 -9.92
C GLY A 63 2.15 9.31 -9.71
N GLY A 64 2.31 8.55 -8.64
CA GLY A 64 3.43 7.65 -8.43
C GLY A 64 3.33 6.37 -9.23
N SER A 65 4.35 5.53 -9.03
CA SER A 65 4.44 4.18 -9.60
C SER A 65 4.94 3.20 -8.55
N ALA A 66 4.52 1.95 -8.61
CA ALA A 66 4.99 0.88 -7.74
C ALA A 66 5.32 -0.36 -8.56
N SER A 67 6.26 -1.17 -8.08
CA SER A 67 6.76 -2.32 -8.81
C SER A 67 6.84 -3.57 -7.96
N ALA A 68 6.76 -4.70 -8.63
CA ALA A 68 6.99 -6.02 -8.06
C ALA A 68 7.66 -6.92 -9.10
N THR A 69 8.33 -7.94 -8.60
CA THR A 69 9.15 -8.85 -9.41
C THR A 69 8.58 -10.25 -9.34
N ALA A 70 8.44 -10.88 -10.51
CA ALA A 70 8.19 -12.30 -10.61
C ALA A 70 9.54 -13.03 -10.51
N THR A 71 9.53 -14.25 -9.99
CA THR A 71 10.76 -15.02 -9.77
C THR A 71 10.61 -16.46 -10.19
N ASN A 72 11.69 -17.08 -10.68
CA ASN A 72 11.75 -18.53 -10.88
C ASN A 72 12.73 -19.22 -9.92
N GLY A 73 12.67 -20.55 -9.87
CA GLY A 73 13.65 -21.39 -9.18
C GLY A 73 13.98 -20.90 -7.76
N PRO A 74 15.27 -20.71 -7.39
CA PRO A 74 15.68 -20.19 -6.08
C PRO A 74 15.47 -18.66 -5.95
N HIS A 75 14.29 -18.17 -6.36
CA HIS A 75 13.89 -16.75 -6.37
C HIS A 75 14.76 -15.83 -7.25
N LYS A 76 15.22 -16.32 -8.40
CA LYS A 76 15.86 -15.46 -9.40
C LYS A 76 14.79 -14.59 -10.06
N ALA A 77 15.02 -13.28 -10.14
CA ALA A 77 14.14 -12.35 -10.81
C ALA A 77 13.93 -12.71 -12.29
N GLU A 78 12.67 -12.72 -12.70
CA GLU A 78 12.18 -13.01 -14.06
C GLU A 78 10.94 -12.14 -14.27
N GLY A 79 11.10 -10.97 -14.87
CA GLY A 79 10.01 -10.03 -15.07
C GLY A 79 9.80 -9.10 -13.88
N ARG A 80 9.76 -7.80 -14.18
CA ARG A 80 9.45 -6.74 -13.23
C ARG A 80 8.26 -5.97 -13.77
N ILE A 81 7.13 -6.05 -13.07
CA ILE A 81 5.96 -5.23 -13.37
C ILE A 81 6.07 -3.90 -12.64
N THR A 82 5.82 -2.81 -13.35
CA THR A 82 5.62 -1.46 -12.79
C THR A 82 4.23 -1.01 -13.15
N VAL A 83 3.49 -0.51 -12.16
CA VAL A 83 2.14 0.02 -12.34
C VAL A 83 2.04 1.45 -11.81
N THR A 84 1.20 2.26 -12.45
CA THR A 84 0.63 3.48 -11.86
C THR A 84 -0.83 3.19 -11.50
N GLY A 85 -1.46 4.05 -10.71
CA GLY A 85 -2.91 4.01 -10.61
C GLY A 85 -3.49 4.63 -9.37
N HIS A 86 -4.79 4.81 -9.44
CA HIS A 86 -5.64 5.24 -8.34
C HIS A 86 -7.05 4.71 -8.61
N GLY A 87 -7.90 4.76 -7.60
CA GLY A 87 -9.29 4.33 -7.74
C GLY A 87 -10.04 4.37 -6.44
N THR A 88 -11.25 3.81 -6.46
CA THR A 88 -12.11 3.78 -5.27
C THR A 88 -12.89 2.48 -5.19
N PHE A 89 -13.22 2.07 -3.97
CA PHE A 89 -14.08 0.92 -3.69
C PHE A 89 -14.92 1.16 -2.42
N PRO A 90 -15.97 0.37 -2.15
CA PRO A 90 -16.77 0.53 -0.95
C PRO A 90 -15.97 0.14 0.29
N ASN A 91 -16.13 0.84 1.41
CA ASN A 91 -15.49 0.46 2.67
C ASN A 91 -16.16 -0.78 3.28
N ALA A 92 -15.95 -1.95 2.68
CA ALA A 92 -16.49 -3.23 3.10
C ALA A 92 -15.56 -4.37 2.67
N ASP A 93 -15.34 -5.35 3.54
CA ASP A 93 -14.53 -6.52 3.23
C ASP A 93 -15.35 -7.60 2.52
N LYS A 94 -15.74 -7.34 1.28
CA LYS A 94 -16.45 -8.31 0.45
C LYS A 94 -16.21 -8.07 -1.02
N CYS A 95 -16.40 -9.12 -1.82
CA CYS A 95 -16.37 -9.01 -3.27
C CYS A 95 -17.37 -7.94 -3.74
N SER A 96 -16.90 -6.97 -4.52
CA SER A 96 -17.74 -5.88 -4.99
C SER A 96 -17.30 -5.38 -6.36
N LYS A 97 -18.25 -5.25 -7.28
CA LYS A 97 -18.05 -4.64 -8.61
C LYS A 97 -18.24 -3.11 -8.60
N ASN A 98 -18.62 -2.52 -7.47
CA ASN A 98 -18.80 -1.07 -7.32
C ASN A 98 -17.44 -0.39 -7.09
N VAL A 99 -16.57 -0.48 -8.09
CA VAL A 99 -15.20 0.00 -8.03
C VAL A 99 -14.90 0.94 -9.19
N THR A 100 -13.93 1.82 -8.99
CA THR A 100 -13.29 2.57 -10.05
C THR A 100 -11.78 2.35 -9.96
N GLY A 101 -11.09 2.77 -11.01
CA GLY A 101 -9.64 2.88 -10.98
C GLY A 101 -8.95 2.04 -12.03
N GLY A 102 -7.63 2.18 -12.02
CA GLY A 102 -6.76 1.68 -13.05
C GLY A 102 -5.55 2.56 -13.19
N GLY A 103 -4.78 2.30 -14.24
CA GLY A 103 -3.58 3.04 -14.55
C GLY A 103 -2.82 2.39 -15.70
N THR A 104 -1.54 2.68 -15.77
CA THR A 104 -0.62 2.06 -16.72
C THR A 104 0.11 0.89 -16.08
N TRP A 105 0.58 -0.04 -16.91
CA TRP A 105 1.48 -1.12 -16.54
C TRP A 105 2.60 -1.26 -17.55
N SER A 106 3.75 -1.72 -17.11
CA SER A 106 4.85 -2.20 -17.95
C SER A 106 5.51 -3.41 -17.31
N ILE A 107 5.83 -4.44 -18.08
CA ILE A 107 6.63 -5.58 -17.67
C ILE A 107 7.92 -5.57 -18.49
N VAL A 108 9.05 -5.50 -17.78
CA VAL A 108 10.41 -5.50 -18.32
C VAL A 108 11.23 -6.62 -17.69
N ASP A 109 12.43 -6.88 -18.21
CA ASP A 109 13.35 -7.90 -17.70
C ASP A 109 12.73 -9.31 -17.60
N SER A 110 11.74 -9.57 -18.47
CA SER A 110 11.05 -10.85 -18.57
C SER A 110 11.96 -11.94 -19.07
N SER A 111 11.62 -13.18 -18.72
CA SER A 111 12.25 -14.36 -19.30
C SER A 111 12.15 -14.37 -20.83
N ASP A 112 13.13 -14.98 -21.50
CA ASP A 112 13.08 -15.23 -22.95
C ASP A 112 12.03 -16.31 -23.33
N ASP A 113 11.39 -16.95 -22.34
CA ASP A 113 10.27 -17.87 -22.57
C ASP A 113 9.06 -17.08 -23.12
N PRO A 114 8.56 -17.39 -24.33
CA PRO A 114 7.45 -16.66 -24.94
C PRO A 114 6.11 -16.80 -24.19
N ARG A 115 6.05 -17.65 -23.16
CA ARG A 115 4.90 -17.80 -22.27
C ARG A 115 4.93 -16.84 -21.07
N CYS A 116 6.06 -16.19 -20.81
CA CYS A 116 6.18 -15.10 -19.86
C CYS A 116 5.72 -13.78 -20.48
N PHE A 117 5.17 -12.90 -19.66
CA PHE A 117 4.59 -11.65 -20.12
C PHE A 117 5.62 -10.54 -20.18
N SER A 118 5.52 -9.70 -21.20
CA SER A 118 6.32 -8.49 -21.39
C SER A 118 5.47 -7.43 -22.10
N GLY A 119 5.95 -6.19 -22.11
CA GLY A 119 5.30 -5.08 -22.80
C GLY A 119 4.65 -4.08 -21.85
N SER A 120 3.73 -3.27 -22.36
CA SER A 120 3.09 -2.21 -21.59
C SER A 120 1.68 -1.90 -22.08
N GLY A 121 0.91 -1.19 -21.27
CA GLY A 121 -0.43 -0.75 -21.62
C GLY A 121 -1.16 -0.12 -20.45
N ASN A 122 -2.49 -0.10 -20.55
CA ASN A 122 -3.39 0.31 -19.48
C ASN A 122 -4.02 -0.91 -18.80
N TYR A 123 -4.50 -0.74 -17.57
CA TYR A 123 -5.40 -1.67 -16.89
C TYR A 123 -6.52 -0.91 -16.21
N HIS A 124 -7.63 -1.59 -15.94
CA HIS A 124 -8.70 -1.07 -15.09
C HIS A 124 -9.08 -2.10 -14.03
N VAL A 125 -9.55 -1.59 -12.89
CA VAL A 125 -10.07 -2.41 -11.80
C VAL A 125 -11.50 -2.81 -12.12
N THR A 126 -11.81 -4.09 -11.92
CA THR A 126 -13.13 -4.68 -12.23
C THR A 126 -13.88 -5.14 -10.99
N GLU A 127 -13.16 -5.43 -9.90
CA GLU A 127 -13.76 -5.93 -8.66
C GLU A 127 -12.81 -5.69 -7.48
N LEU A 128 -13.34 -5.27 -6.33
CA LEU A 128 -12.68 -5.41 -5.02
C LEU A 128 -12.83 -6.86 -4.60
N LEU A 129 -11.75 -7.53 -4.21
CA LEU A 129 -11.77 -8.90 -3.71
C LEU A 129 -11.73 -8.96 -2.18
N SER A 130 -10.92 -8.10 -1.55
CA SER A 130 -10.86 -7.97 -0.09
C SER A 130 -10.30 -6.60 0.32
N TRP A 131 -10.71 -6.13 1.50
CA TRP A 131 -10.24 -4.89 2.10
C TRP A 131 -10.00 -5.06 3.60
N ARG A 132 -8.79 -4.75 4.05
CA ARG A 132 -8.40 -4.78 5.47
C ARG A 132 -7.82 -3.43 5.87
N PRO A 133 -8.61 -2.54 6.50
CA PRO A 133 -8.06 -1.31 7.05
C PRO A 133 -7.11 -1.66 8.21
N ALA A 134 -6.10 -0.81 8.41
CA ALA A 134 -5.15 -0.94 9.51
C ALA A 134 -4.87 0.43 10.13
N VAL A 135 -4.36 0.41 11.36
CA VAL A 135 -3.88 1.63 12.01
C VAL A 135 -2.66 2.18 11.30
N GLY A 136 -2.50 3.50 11.34
CA GLY A 136 -1.38 4.21 10.74
C GLY A 136 -1.53 5.71 10.91
N THR A 137 -0.43 6.43 10.73
CA THR A 137 -0.41 7.89 10.81
C THR A 137 0.52 8.41 9.73
N LEU A 138 0.03 9.38 8.95
CA LEU A 138 0.81 10.12 7.97
C LEU A 138 1.40 11.37 8.65
N PRO A 139 2.73 11.43 8.94
CA PRO A 139 3.34 12.55 9.66
C PRO A 139 3.77 13.70 8.73
N ILE A 140 3.28 13.73 7.49
CA ILE A 140 3.62 14.73 6.47
C ILE A 140 2.34 15.30 5.86
N GLY A 141 2.45 16.32 5.02
CA GLY A 141 1.29 16.90 4.35
C GLY A 141 0.61 15.92 3.40
N ASP A 142 -0.70 16.10 3.22
CA ASP A 142 -1.48 15.45 2.18
C ASP A 142 -1.90 16.46 1.12
N CYS A 143 -1.37 16.31 -0.10
CA CYS A 143 -1.63 17.16 -1.25
C CYS A 143 -2.26 16.35 -2.40
N THR A 144 -2.79 15.15 -2.11
CA THR A 144 -3.45 14.32 -3.11
C THR A 144 -4.77 14.90 -3.59
N GLY A 145 -5.38 15.77 -2.77
CA GLY A 145 -6.74 16.28 -2.98
C GLY A 145 -7.82 15.22 -2.77
N GLU A 146 -7.48 14.06 -2.19
CA GLU A 146 -8.45 13.05 -1.79
C GLU A 146 -9.18 13.47 -0.51
N ALA A 147 -10.48 13.24 -0.48
CA ALA A 147 -11.29 13.40 0.71
C ALA A 147 -11.11 12.20 1.66
N GLY A 148 -11.30 12.43 2.95
CA GLY A 148 -11.22 11.39 3.98
C GLY A 148 -9.87 11.35 4.69
N THR A 149 -9.74 10.39 5.60
CA THR A 149 -8.57 10.27 6.48
C THR A 149 -7.54 9.30 5.88
N PRO A 150 -6.25 9.68 5.76
CA PRO A 150 -5.19 8.77 5.37
C PRO A 150 -5.13 7.54 6.27
N SER A 151 -5.01 6.35 5.68
CA SER A 151 -5.08 5.08 6.38
C SER A 151 -4.09 4.07 5.82
N SER A 152 -3.54 3.24 6.71
CA SER A 152 -2.87 2.00 6.33
C SER A 152 -3.92 0.97 5.93
N GLY A 153 -3.52 -0.02 5.14
CA GLY A 153 -4.42 -1.14 4.85
C GLY A 153 -3.90 -2.05 3.76
N LEU A 154 -4.69 -3.07 3.45
CA LEU A 154 -4.43 -4.03 2.39
C LEU A 154 -5.69 -4.21 1.55
N ALA A 155 -5.61 -3.84 0.27
CA ALA A 155 -6.65 -4.06 -0.71
C ALA A 155 -6.18 -5.09 -1.74
N VAL A 156 -7.05 -6.03 -2.10
CA VAL A 156 -6.83 -6.94 -3.23
C VAL A 156 -7.89 -6.66 -4.27
N LEU A 157 -7.45 -6.37 -5.49
CA LEU A 157 -8.29 -5.90 -6.59
C LEU A 157 -8.16 -6.87 -7.77
N ARG A 158 -9.27 -7.15 -8.46
CA ARG A 158 -9.27 -7.82 -9.76
C ARG A 158 -9.06 -6.80 -10.86
N VAL A 159 -8.10 -7.06 -11.74
CA VAL A 159 -7.77 -6.15 -12.85
C VAL A 159 -7.94 -6.81 -14.21
N LEU A 160 -8.27 -6.00 -15.20
CA LEU A 160 -8.28 -6.36 -16.62
C LEU A 160 -7.30 -5.46 -17.36
N TYR A 161 -6.28 -6.08 -17.93
CA TYR A 161 -5.25 -5.44 -18.73
C TYR A 161 -5.73 -5.20 -20.16
N SER A 162 -5.26 -4.13 -20.78
CA SER A 162 -5.60 -3.73 -22.17
C SER A 162 -5.16 -4.75 -23.22
N ASN A 163 -4.21 -5.63 -22.91
CA ASN A 163 -3.87 -6.78 -23.75
C ASN A 163 -4.87 -7.95 -23.63
N GLY A 164 -6.00 -7.75 -22.94
CA GLY A 164 -7.08 -8.74 -22.75
C GLY A 164 -6.86 -9.71 -21.59
N ARG A 165 -5.70 -9.64 -20.92
CA ARG A 165 -5.35 -10.55 -19.82
C ARG A 165 -5.97 -10.10 -18.50
N ARG A 166 -6.25 -11.06 -17.63
CA ARG A 166 -6.77 -10.80 -16.29
C ARG A 166 -5.69 -11.01 -15.24
N GLY A 167 -5.91 -10.44 -14.07
CA GLY A 167 -5.02 -10.63 -12.93
C GLY A 167 -5.55 -10.02 -11.66
N THR A 168 -4.66 -9.87 -10.70
CA THR A 168 -4.90 -9.20 -9.42
C THR A 168 -3.89 -8.10 -9.19
N LEU A 169 -4.30 -7.05 -8.48
CA LEU A 169 -3.43 -6.02 -7.94
C LEU A 169 -3.66 -5.97 -6.44
N THR A 170 -2.63 -6.28 -5.66
CA THR A 170 -2.62 -6.03 -4.23
C THR A 170 -1.99 -4.67 -4.00
N VAL A 171 -2.68 -3.80 -3.26
CA VAL A 171 -2.17 -2.51 -2.82
C VAL A 171 -2.04 -2.58 -1.31
N SER A 172 -0.84 -2.34 -0.79
CA SER A 172 -0.54 -2.37 0.64
C SER A 172 0.08 -1.05 1.07
N CYS A 173 -0.57 -0.37 2.01
CA CYS A 173 -0.09 0.86 2.60
C CYS A 173 0.32 0.61 4.04
N HIS A 174 1.61 0.81 4.32
CA HIS A 174 2.22 0.86 5.63
C HIS A 174 2.59 2.32 5.91
N LEU A 175 1.66 3.09 6.47
CA LEU A 175 1.93 4.48 6.82
C LEU A 175 3.15 4.58 7.77
N PRO A 176 3.95 5.67 7.69
CA PRO A 176 5.27 5.71 8.33
C PRO A 176 5.28 5.59 9.85
N ALA A 177 4.18 5.95 10.51
CA ALA A 177 4.04 5.89 11.95
C ALA A 177 2.84 5.03 12.36
N ASN A 178 3.01 4.27 13.45
CA ASN A 178 1.97 3.46 14.10
C ASN A 178 1.34 2.33 13.25
N ALA A 179 1.83 2.07 12.04
CA ALA A 179 1.43 0.92 11.25
C ALA A 179 2.10 -0.38 11.78
N PRO A 180 1.42 -1.55 11.70
CA PRO A 180 2.03 -2.83 12.04
C PRO A 180 3.22 -3.17 11.13
N ALA A 181 4.38 -3.45 11.73
CA ALA A 181 5.64 -3.71 11.01
C ALA A 181 5.65 -4.99 10.13
N CYS A 182 4.61 -5.82 10.21
CA CYS A 182 4.44 -7.00 9.37
C CYS A 182 3.80 -6.69 8.00
N MET A 183 3.31 -5.46 7.80
CA MET A 183 2.80 -5.02 6.51
C MET A 183 3.93 -4.53 5.62
N PHE A 184 3.86 -4.83 4.32
CA PHE A 184 4.72 -4.19 3.34
C PHE A 184 4.08 -2.89 2.83
N GLU A 185 4.90 -2.03 2.24
CA GLU A 185 4.46 -0.86 1.48
C GLU A 185 4.63 -1.16 -0.02
N GLY A 186 3.66 -0.76 -0.85
CA GLY A 186 3.72 -0.92 -2.30
C GLY A 186 2.67 -1.87 -2.87
N ILE A 187 3.07 -2.68 -3.86
CA ILE A 187 2.15 -3.56 -4.59
C ILE A 187 2.70 -4.98 -4.76
N THR A 188 1.78 -5.93 -4.97
CA THR A 188 2.04 -7.15 -5.73
C THR A 188 1.02 -7.22 -6.86
N ALA A 189 1.33 -7.96 -7.93
CA ALA A 189 0.39 -8.11 -9.03
C ALA A 189 0.50 -9.48 -9.68
N SER A 190 -0.55 -9.89 -10.39
CA SER A 190 -0.50 -11.06 -11.27
C SER A 190 -0.99 -10.70 -12.66
N MET A 191 -0.50 -11.41 -13.66
CA MET A 191 -1.07 -11.42 -15.00
C MET A 191 -1.20 -12.88 -15.43
N GLU A 192 -2.44 -13.35 -15.62
CA GLU A 192 -2.76 -14.77 -15.83
C GLU A 192 -2.05 -15.68 -14.80
N HIS A 193 -1.11 -16.51 -15.26
CA HIS A 193 -0.36 -17.47 -14.44
C HIS A 193 0.95 -16.91 -13.85
N GLU A 194 1.35 -15.69 -14.20
CA GLU A 194 2.58 -15.07 -13.73
C GLU A 194 2.29 -14.20 -12.50
N ASP A 195 2.99 -14.47 -11.41
CA ASP A 195 2.82 -13.80 -10.12
C ASP A 195 4.05 -12.93 -9.80
N PHE A 196 3.85 -11.62 -9.78
CA PHE A 196 4.81 -10.61 -9.37
C PHE A 196 4.64 -10.37 -7.86
N TRP A 197 5.09 -11.35 -7.09
CA TRP A 197 4.88 -11.41 -5.64
C TRP A 197 5.94 -10.67 -4.84
N GLN A 198 7.16 -10.53 -5.38
CA GLN A 198 8.25 -9.89 -4.65
C GLN A 198 8.10 -8.37 -4.79
N ASN A 199 7.42 -7.75 -3.83
CA ASN A 199 7.24 -6.30 -3.81
C ASN A 199 8.59 -5.59 -3.73
N GLU A 200 8.69 -4.44 -4.38
CA GLU A 200 9.85 -3.58 -4.20
C GLU A 200 9.65 -2.61 -3.04
N ALA A 201 10.68 -2.45 -2.22
CA ALA A 201 10.64 -1.48 -1.13
C ALA A 201 10.70 -0.04 -1.68
N ALA A 202 10.07 0.88 -0.96
CA ALA A 202 10.32 2.31 -1.14
C ALA A 202 11.78 2.64 -0.81
N ASP A 203 12.35 3.59 -1.53
CA ASP A 203 13.67 4.14 -1.19
C ASP A 203 13.63 4.83 0.18
N ALA A 204 14.74 4.73 0.92
CA ALA A 204 14.89 5.36 2.23
C ALA A 204 14.80 6.90 2.15
N ASN A 205 15.18 7.49 1.02
CA ASN A 205 14.92 8.89 0.69
C ASN A 205 13.47 9.02 0.17
N PRO A 206 12.57 9.71 0.89
CA PRO A 206 11.17 9.85 0.47
C PRO A 206 11.02 10.54 -0.89
N LEU A 207 11.97 11.40 -1.27
CA LEU A 207 11.92 12.17 -2.52
C LEU A 207 12.30 11.35 -3.77
N VAL A 208 12.83 10.14 -3.60
CA VAL A 208 13.04 9.21 -4.72
C VAL A 208 11.69 8.57 -5.03
N PRO A 209 11.10 8.78 -6.23
CA PRO A 209 9.81 8.22 -6.61
C PRO A 209 9.79 6.70 -6.53
N GLY A 210 8.62 6.12 -6.26
CA GLY A 210 8.43 4.67 -6.34
C GLY A 210 7.86 4.05 -5.07
N ASN A 211 7.07 2.99 -5.26
CA ASN A 211 6.69 2.01 -4.25
C ASN A 211 6.06 2.62 -2.99
N ARG A 212 5.19 3.62 -3.17
CA ARG A 212 4.44 4.25 -2.09
C ARG A 212 2.97 4.34 -2.48
N THR A 213 2.12 4.09 -1.53
CA THR A 213 0.67 4.00 -1.67
C THR A 213 0.02 4.68 -0.49
N VAL A 214 -1.24 5.06 -0.66
CA VAL A 214 -2.06 5.59 0.42
C VAL A 214 -3.50 5.17 0.20
N PHE A 215 -4.21 4.92 1.31
CA PHE A 215 -5.67 4.86 1.31
C PHE A 215 -6.25 6.09 1.99
N HIS A 216 -7.40 6.54 1.53
CA HIS A 216 -8.23 7.51 2.24
C HIS A 216 -9.58 6.87 2.54
N ILE A 217 -9.97 6.83 3.80
CA ILE A 217 -11.27 6.32 4.22
C ILE A 217 -12.20 7.52 4.43
N ARG A 218 -13.28 7.58 3.65
CA ARG A 218 -14.36 8.56 3.83
C ARG A 218 -15.59 7.86 4.38
N ARG A 219 -16.12 8.36 5.51
CA ARG A 219 -17.38 7.85 6.08
C ARG A 219 -18.58 8.53 5.43
N ASN A 220 -19.73 7.86 5.39
CA ASN A 220 -20.95 8.53 4.93
C ASN A 220 -21.34 9.65 5.91
N GLY A 221 -21.54 10.87 5.41
CA GLY A 221 -21.92 12.04 6.21
C GLY A 221 -20.85 13.13 6.33
N GLU A 222 -19.61 12.88 5.92
CA GLU A 222 -18.65 13.94 5.59
C GLU A 222 -19.03 14.50 4.20
N SER A 223 -19.80 15.59 4.18
CA SER A 223 -19.97 16.41 2.98
C SER A 223 -18.69 17.17 2.68
N ASP A 224 -18.39 17.33 1.38
CA ASP A 224 -17.34 18.22 0.91
C ASP A 224 -17.79 19.68 1.15
N ASP A 225 -17.49 20.21 2.34
CA ASP A 225 -17.60 21.64 2.65
C ASP A 225 -16.32 22.38 2.21
#